data_AF-A0MDX5-F1
#
_entry.id   AF-A0MDX5-F1
#
_cell.length_a   1.000
_cell.length_b   1.000
_cell.length_c   1.000
_cell.angle_alpha   90.00
_cell.angle_beta   90.00
_cell.angle_gamma   90.00
#
_symmetry.space_group_name_H-M   'P 1'
#
loop_
_entity.id
_entity.type
_entity.pdbx_description
1 polymer ?
#
loop_
_entity_poly.entity_id
_entity_poly.type
_entity_poly.pdbx_seq_one_letter_code
_entity_poly.pdbx_strand_id
1 'polypeptide(L)'
;MDMYEYEISRIPRVKIPCSHPLVSWWLMHTGSGDPHEYLPCDGCGDTEGNAIYCKICKFRAHFECIIQPDIINHPCHSKHPLKKVLAETIDYTDGNCHFCRSPLDEVMYHCSICNISIDLSCWIYPPPLTIYQPKSHNHTFTLMARKDSFTCNACGLVGDRNPYVCLECDFMLHKDCIDLPRVININRHDHRISRTYHLGQGDWECGVCRKQIDWTFGGYSCKRCPSYAVHSKCATRGDVWEGEELEDEPEEEEIEDPYKVIDEKEILHFSHEHNLRLGDDNAADNEKCHACVFPINSDPFYQCVQCKFLLHKVCATLPRKKRNILHNHKLDLQIQGKPGEVFG
;
A
#
# COMPACT_ATOMS: atom_id res chain seq x y z
N MET A 1 7.32 -28.36 52.73
CA MET A 1 8.79 -28.48 52.83
C MET A 1 9.21 -29.44 51.74
N ASP A 2 8.96 -29.10 50.48
CA ASP A 2 9.75 -28.16 49.64
C ASP A 2 10.96 -28.92 49.07
N MET A 3 11.29 -28.89 47.79
CA MET A 3 10.89 -28.03 46.67
C MET A 3 11.34 -28.76 45.39
N TYR A 4 10.48 -28.82 44.37
CA TYR A 4 10.86 -29.21 43.02
C TYR A 4 11.66 -28.06 42.39
N GLU A 5 12.98 -28.15 42.37
CA GLU A 5 13.81 -27.30 41.50
C GLU A 5 13.64 -27.79 40.06
N TYR A 6 12.82 -27.07 39.30
CA TYR A 6 12.84 -27.14 37.83
C TYR A 6 14.16 -26.50 37.37
N GLU A 7 15.11 -27.33 36.94
CA GLU A 7 16.23 -26.86 36.12
C GLU A 7 15.66 -26.27 34.83
N ILE A 8 15.62 -24.95 34.73
CA ILE A 8 15.39 -24.26 33.45
C ILE A 8 16.59 -24.62 32.57
N SER A 9 16.38 -25.53 31.61
CA SER A 9 17.38 -25.86 30.60
C SER A 9 17.80 -24.58 29.89
N ARG A 10 19.04 -24.13 30.14
CA ARG A 10 19.59 -22.96 29.44
C ARG A 10 19.69 -23.33 27.97
N ILE A 11 18.85 -22.72 27.14
CA ILE A 11 18.94 -22.82 25.68
C ILE A 11 20.38 -22.50 25.27
N PRO A 12 21.11 -23.41 24.61
CA PRO A 12 22.49 -23.16 24.23
C PRO A 12 22.53 -21.97 23.26
N ARG A 13 23.26 -20.92 23.63
CA ARG A 13 23.41 -19.73 22.81
C ARG A 13 24.73 -19.77 22.03
N VAL A 14 24.68 -19.38 20.77
CA VAL A 14 25.81 -19.37 19.84
C VAL A 14 26.18 -17.95 19.41
N LYS A 15 27.46 -17.71 19.17
CA LYS A 15 27.95 -16.45 18.58
C LYS A 15 27.87 -16.54 17.06
N ILE A 16 27.55 -15.43 16.40
CA ILE A 16 27.63 -15.35 14.94
C ILE A 16 29.12 -15.42 14.54
N PRO A 17 29.54 -16.42 13.74
CA PRO A 17 30.95 -16.66 13.46
C PRO A 17 31.53 -15.75 12.36
N CYS A 18 30.72 -14.92 11.73
CA CYS A 18 31.11 -14.12 10.55
C CYS A 18 30.43 -12.76 10.50
N SER A 19 30.97 -11.87 9.67
CA SER A 19 30.38 -10.57 9.31
C SER A 19 29.67 -10.57 7.95
N HIS A 20 29.42 -11.74 7.36
CA HIS A 20 28.70 -11.86 6.09
C HIS A 20 27.23 -11.42 6.22
N PRO A 21 26.58 -11.01 5.12
CA PRO A 21 25.14 -10.75 5.10
C PRO A 21 24.34 -11.96 5.59
N LEU A 22 23.44 -11.70 6.54
CA LEU A 22 22.53 -12.68 7.11
C LEU A 22 21.15 -12.51 6.48
N VAL A 23 20.40 -13.61 6.34
CA VAL A 23 19.01 -13.59 5.89
C VAL A 23 18.10 -14.18 6.97
N SER A 24 16.89 -13.63 7.13
CA SER A 24 15.81 -14.32 7.86
C SER A 24 15.45 -15.59 7.12
N TRP A 25 15.25 -16.65 7.88
CA TRP A 25 14.60 -17.85 7.40
C TRP A 25 13.66 -18.37 8.48
N TRP A 26 12.45 -18.74 8.07
CA TRP A 26 11.57 -19.50 8.95
C TRP A 26 11.89 -20.98 8.75
N LEU A 27 12.42 -21.64 9.78
CA LEU A 27 12.67 -23.08 9.70
C LEU A 27 11.30 -23.80 9.88
N MET A 28 10.90 -24.64 8.90
CA MET A 28 9.66 -25.42 8.91
C MET A 28 9.94 -26.92 8.80
N HIS A 29 9.02 -27.74 9.34
CA HIS A 29 9.09 -29.20 9.31
C HIS A 29 8.53 -29.89 8.05
N THR A 30 8.08 -29.19 7.00
CA THR A 30 7.31 -29.84 5.92
C THR A 30 7.88 -29.67 4.50
N GLY A 31 8.61 -30.67 4.02
CA GLY A 31 8.28 -31.38 2.78
C GLY A 31 8.44 -30.71 1.41
N SER A 32 9.09 -29.54 1.25
CA SER A 32 9.20 -28.86 -0.06
C SER A 32 10.24 -29.47 -1.02
N GLY A 33 11.03 -30.43 -0.58
CA GLY A 33 12.02 -31.10 -1.44
C GLY A 33 13.28 -30.28 -1.71
N ASP A 34 13.54 -29.19 -0.98
CA ASP A 34 14.84 -28.50 -1.00
C ASP A 34 15.80 -29.19 0.01
N PRO A 35 16.99 -29.67 -0.42
CA PRO A 35 17.96 -30.31 0.47
C PRO A 35 18.53 -29.39 1.58
N HIS A 36 18.22 -28.09 1.59
CA HIS A 36 18.60 -27.15 2.63
C HIS A 36 17.57 -26.95 3.76
N GLU A 37 16.37 -27.53 3.68
CA GLU A 37 15.24 -27.24 4.60
C GLU A 37 15.27 -27.96 5.96
N TYR A 38 16.09 -28.99 6.16
CA TYR A 38 16.04 -29.84 7.37
C TYR A 38 17.19 -29.60 8.36
N LEU A 39 17.79 -28.43 8.30
CA LEU A 39 19.04 -28.15 8.97
C LEU A 39 18.76 -27.50 10.37
N PRO A 40 19.07 -28.17 11.49
CA PRO A 40 18.71 -27.73 12.85
C PRO A 40 19.46 -26.50 13.31
N CYS A 41 18.86 -25.63 14.12
CA CYS A 41 19.50 -24.47 14.72
C CYS A 41 20.83 -24.84 15.40
N ASP A 42 21.92 -24.12 15.10
CA ASP A 42 23.25 -24.37 15.66
C ASP A 42 23.32 -24.14 17.18
N GLY A 43 22.32 -23.48 17.77
CA GLY A 43 22.16 -23.28 19.21
C GLY A 43 21.33 -24.37 19.88
N CYS A 44 20.02 -24.39 19.66
CA CYS A 44 19.12 -25.32 20.35
C CYS A 44 18.96 -26.69 19.69
N GLY A 45 19.42 -26.87 18.45
CA GLY A 45 19.23 -28.10 17.68
C GLY A 45 17.81 -28.28 17.10
N ASP A 46 16.91 -27.33 17.31
CA ASP A 46 15.53 -27.38 16.83
C ASP A 46 15.43 -26.87 15.38
N THR A 47 14.43 -27.35 14.64
CA THR A 47 14.15 -27.04 13.24
C THR A 47 12.94 -26.14 13.06
N GLU A 48 12.33 -25.64 14.14
CA GLU A 48 11.22 -24.70 14.06
C GLU A 48 11.52 -23.37 14.73
N GLY A 49 11.24 -22.28 14.01
CA GLY A 49 11.30 -20.93 14.55
C GLY A 49 11.98 -19.92 13.62
N ASN A 50 11.94 -18.66 14.07
CA ASN A 50 12.60 -17.56 13.39
C ASN A 50 14.13 -17.66 13.55
N ALA A 51 14.84 -17.89 12.45
CA ALA A 51 16.29 -17.98 12.44
C ALA A 51 16.95 -16.97 11.50
N ILE A 52 18.22 -16.70 11.77
CA ILE A 52 19.13 -16.14 10.76
C ILE A 52 19.90 -17.26 10.08
N TYR A 53 20.27 -17.04 8.84
CA TYR A 53 21.11 -17.93 8.06
C TYR A 53 22.18 -17.14 7.30
N CYS A 54 23.41 -17.63 7.34
CA CYS A 54 24.50 -17.14 6.50
C CYS A 54 24.71 -18.09 5.32
N LYS A 55 24.40 -17.62 4.10
CA LYS A 55 24.56 -18.43 2.87
C LYS A 55 25.99 -18.90 2.63
N ILE A 56 26.97 -18.09 3.06
CA ILE A 56 28.41 -18.33 2.85
C ILE A 56 28.95 -19.32 3.88
N CYS A 57 28.71 -19.07 5.17
CA CYS A 57 29.24 -19.91 6.27
C CYS A 57 28.36 -21.11 6.62
N LYS A 58 27.14 -21.18 6.08
CA LYS A 58 26.10 -22.16 6.44
C LYS A 58 25.67 -22.13 7.91
N PHE A 59 26.06 -21.09 8.65
CA PHE A 59 25.62 -20.81 10.02
C PHE A 59 24.12 -20.53 10.05
N ARG A 60 23.42 -21.09 11.03
CA ARG A 60 21.99 -20.84 11.26
C ARG A 60 21.64 -20.89 12.74
N ALA A 61 20.94 -19.88 13.23
CA ALA A 61 20.51 -19.87 14.63
C ALA A 61 19.20 -19.13 14.81
N HIS A 62 18.34 -19.61 15.71
CA HIS A 62 17.19 -18.86 16.17
C HIS A 62 17.62 -17.54 16.79
N PHE A 63 16.75 -16.51 16.69
CA PHE A 63 17.03 -15.21 17.30
C PHE A 63 17.40 -15.29 18.77
N GLU A 64 16.65 -16.09 19.52
CA GLU A 64 16.82 -16.30 20.96
C GLU A 64 18.08 -17.12 21.29
N CYS A 65 18.55 -17.91 20.31
CA CYS A 65 19.78 -18.70 20.42
C CYS A 65 21.04 -17.89 20.10
N ILE A 66 20.94 -16.62 19.68
CA ILE A 66 22.11 -15.82 19.35
C ILE A 66 22.59 -15.04 20.56
N ILE A 67 23.88 -15.16 20.86
CA ILE A 67 24.56 -14.24 21.77
C ILE A 67 24.73 -12.92 21.03
N GLN A 68 23.98 -11.90 21.45
CA GLN A 68 24.16 -10.54 20.98
C GLN A 68 25.58 -10.06 21.30
N PRO A 69 26.43 -9.75 20.30
CA PRO A 69 27.78 -9.27 20.53
C PRO A 69 27.77 -7.86 21.14
N ASP A 70 28.83 -7.51 21.87
CA ASP A 70 28.97 -6.15 22.42
C ASP A 70 29.38 -5.13 21.35
N ILE A 71 29.94 -5.60 20.23
CA ILE A 71 30.42 -4.77 19.12
C ILE A 71 30.04 -5.41 17.80
N ILE A 72 29.50 -4.61 16.87
CA ILE A 72 29.10 -5.07 15.53
C ILE A 72 29.72 -4.19 14.44
N ASN A 73 29.97 -4.80 13.29
CA ASN A 73 30.24 -4.10 12.03
C ASN A 73 28.95 -4.12 11.21
N HIS A 74 28.35 -2.96 10.98
CA HIS A 74 27.11 -2.86 10.24
C HIS A 74 27.38 -2.55 8.76
N PRO A 75 26.78 -3.25 7.78
CA PRO A 75 27.09 -3.04 6.37
C PRO A 75 26.77 -1.63 5.88
N CYS A 76 25.71 -1.01 6.40
CA CYS A 76 25.35 0.38 6.09
C CYS A 76 26.13 1.42 6.92
N HIS A 77 27.01 0.97 7.82
CA HIS A 77 27.86 1.82 8.65
C HIS A 77 29.21 1.15 8.90
N SER A 78 29.96 0.88 7.82
CA SER A 78 31.18 0.05 7.87
C SER A 78 32.42 0.76 8.38
N LYS A 79 32.43 2.11 8.40
CA LYS A 79 33.61 2.90 8.80
C LYS A 79 33.87 2.85 10.30
N HIS A 80 32.82 2.72 11.11
CA HIS A 80 32.93 2.63 12.56
C HIS A 80 32.08 1.47 13.08
N PRO A 81 32.63 0.64 13.98
CA PRO A 81 31.82 -0.37 14.64
C PRO A 81 30.80 0.29 15.59
N LEU A 82 29.63 -0.34 15.75
CA LEU A 82 28.66 0.08 16.75
C LEU A 82 28.82 -0.76 18.02
N LYS A 83 28.61 -0.13 19.17
CA LYS A 83 28.69 -0.77 20.49
C LYS A 83 27.30 -0.99 21.05
N LYS A 84 27.09 -2.13 21.70
CA LYS A 84 25.88 -2.41 22.46
C LYS A 84 25.81 -1.48 23.66
N VAL A 85 24.66 -0.82 23.84
CA VAL A 85 24.42 0.17 24.89
C VAL A 85 22.98 0.06 25.39
N LEU A 86 22.75 0.54 26.61
CA LEU A 86 21.41 0.72 27.16
C LEU A 86 20.86 2.09 26.75
N ALA A 87 19.59 2.16 26.35
CA ALA A 87 18.97 3.38 25.84
C ALA A 87 19.05 4.55 26.82
N GLU A 88 18.87 4.28 28.11
CA GLU A 88 18.94 5.27 29.19
C GLU A 88 20.31 5.95 29.32
N THR A 89 21.38 5.34 28.78
CA THR A 89 22.73 5.90 28.84
C THR A 89 23.01 6.95 27.77
N ILE A 90 22.05 7.22 26.87
CA ILE A 90 22.21 8.13 25.73
C ILE A 90 21.05 9.13 25.68
N ASP A 91 21.32 10.37 26.07
CA ASP A 91 20.33 11.46 26.15
C ASP A 91 20.36 12.43 24.96
N TYR A 92 21.38 12.34 24.09
CA TYR A 92 21.57 13.26 22.96
C TYR A 92 21.04 12.74 21.62
N THR A 93 20.30 11.63 21.62
CA THR A 93 19.68 11.06 20.41
C THR A 93 18.19 11.35 20.35
N ASP A 94 17.60 11.19 19.17
CA ASP A 94 16.15 11.28 18.96
C ASP A 94 15.38 10.03 19.42
N GLY A 95 16.05 9.06 20.08
CA GLY A 95 15.43 7.84 20.59
C GLY A 95 14.92 6.86 19.53
N ASN A 96 15.16 7.14 18.24
CA ASN A 96 14.66 6.35 17.13
C ASN A 96 15.79 5.66 16.36
N CYS A 97 15.51 4.47 15.84
CA CYS A 97 16.44 3.74 15.00
C CYS A 97 16.79 4.57 13.76
N HIS A 98 18.08 4.58 13.42
CA HIS A 98 18.59 5.33 12.30
C HIS A 98 17.95 4.87 10.97
N PHE A 99 17.61 3.59 10.81
CA PHE A 99 17.10 3.04 9.55
C PHE A 99 15.58 2.91 9.48
N CYS A 100 14.95 2.16 10.41
CA CYS A 100 13.50 1.92 10.40
C CYS A 100 12.69 3.05 11.05
N ARG A 101 13.34 3.96 11.79
CA ARG A 101 12.71 5.05 12.56
C ARG A 101 11.78 4.61 13.70
N SER A 102 11.67 3.31 13.96
CA SER A 102 10.99 2.81 15.15
C SER A 102 11.68 3.33 16.41
N PRO A 103 10.91 3.58 17.49
CA PRO A 103 11.48 3.83 18.81
C PRO A 103 12.46 2.71 19.17
N LEU A 104 13.60 3.08 19.74
CA LEU A 104 14.60 2.12 20.16
C LEU A 104 14.19 1.46 21.48
N ASP A 105 14.37 0.15 21.54
CA ASP A 105 14.22 -0.61 22.78
C ASP A 105 15.34 -0.30 23.78
N GLU A 106 15.22 -0.87 24.98
CA GLU A 106 16.19 -0.75 26.08
C GLU A 106 17.61 -1.11 25.65
N VAL A 107 17.78 -2.08 24.74
CA VAL A 107 19.07 -2.53 24.23
C VAL A 107 19.20 -2.18 22.74
N MET A 108 20.23 -1.40 22.41
CA MET A 108 20.50 -0.95 21.04
C MET A 108 22.00 -1.03 20.71
N TYR A 109 22.34 -0.81 19.43
CA TYR A 109 23.72 -0.56 19.02
C TYR A 109 23.92 0.91 18.65
N HIS A 110 24.98 1.52 19.17
CA HIS A 110 25.27 2.93 18.98
C HIS A 110 26.71 3.18 18.53
N CYS A 111 26.88 4.13 17.62
CA CYS A 111 28.15 4.75 17.27
C CYS A 111 28.16 6.22 17.73
N SER A 112 28.96 6.53 18.75
CA SER A 112 29.08 7.90 19.28
C SER A 112 29.77 8.87 18.33
N ILE A 113 30.66 8.38 17.45
CA ILE A 113 31.37 9.21 16.46
C ILE A 113 30.39 9.78 15.43
N CYS A 114 29.46 8.95 14.95
CA CYS A 114 28.52 9.32 13.90
C CYS A 114 27.11 9.63 14.39
N ASN A 115 26.86 9.49 15.69
CA ASN A 115 25.54 9.63 16.31
C ASN A 115 24.47 8.77 15.61
N ILE A 116 24.79 7.49 15.40
CA ILE A 116 23.92 6.49 14.76
C ILE A 116 23.56 5.44 15.80
N SER A 117 22.25 5.29 16.04
CA SER A 117 21.69 4.23 16.88
C SER A 117 20.83 3.31 16.01
N ILE A 118 20.92 2.00 16.20
CA ILE A 118 20.09 1.02 15.49
C ILE A 118 19.51 0.00 16.47
N ASP A 119 18.30 -0.45 16.17
CA ASP A 119 17.64 -1.54 16.86
C ASP A 119 18.25 -2.89 16.46
N LEU A 120 17.90 -3.94 17.21
CA LEU A 120 18.30 -5.30 16.89
C LEU A 120 17.77 -5.74 15.52
N SER A 121 16.55 -5.30 15.17
CA SER A 121 15.92 -5.60 13.89
C SER A 121 16.76 -5.10 12.71
N CYS A 122 17.19 -3.84 12.69
CA CYS A 122 18.01 -3.30 11.61
C CYS A 122 19.45 -3.82 11.63
N TRP A 123 19.97 -4.26 12.78
CA TRP A 123 21.24 -4.99 12.81
C TRP A 123 21.13 -6.35 12.09
N ILE A 124 20.07 -7.10 12.39
CA ILE A 124 19.81 -8.41 11.80
C ILE A 124 19.42 -8.27 10.31
N TYR A 125 18.59 -7.28 10.00
CA TYR A 125 18.01 -7.00 8.69
C TYR A 125 18.43 -5.61 8.22
N PRO A 126 19.70 -5.46 7.83
CA PRO A 126 20.17 -4.19 7.34
C PRO A 126 19.40 -3.80 6.06
N PRO A 127 19.07 -2.51 5.87
CA PRO A 127 18.47 -2.07 4.63
C PRO A 127 19.43 -2.36 3.45
N PRO A 128 18.89 -2.69 2.27
CA PRO A 128 19.72 -2.99 1.11
C PRO A 128 20.55 -1.75 0.74
N LEU A 129 21.85 -1.95 0.52
CA LEU A 129 22.77 -0.88 0.12
C LEU A 129 22.46 -0.35 -1.28
N THR A 130 21.93 -1.20 -2.14
CA THR A 130 21.50 -0.86 -3.50
C THR A 130 20.15 -1.48 -3.80
N ILE A 131 19.34 -0.78 -4.59
CA ILE A 131 18.05 -1.27 -5.09
C ILE A 131 17.99 -0.99 -6.58
N TYR A 132 17.76 -2.04 -7.38
CA TYR A 132 17.43 -1.93 -8.79
C TYR A 132 15.96 -2.29 -8.97
N GLN A 133 15.15 -1.29 -9.34
CA GLN A 133 13.72 -1.45 -9.58
C GLN A 133 13.39 -0.78 -10.92
N PRO A 134 13.51 -1.50 -12.06
CA PRO A 134 13.30 -0.93 -13.39
C PRO A 134 11.84 -0.50 -13.62
N LYS A 135 10.89 -1.09 -12.87
CA LYS A 135 9.52 -0.60 -12.78
C LYS A 135 9.42 0.74 -12.03
N SER A 136 10.46 1.29 -11.46
CA SER A 136 10.40 2.63 -10.88
C SER A 136 11.36 3.58 -11.52
N HIS A 137 12.57 3.13 -11.76
CA HIS A 137 13.63 3.93 -12.31
C HIS A 137 14.66 3.01 -12.96
N ASN A 138 15.15 3.36 -14.13
CA ASN A 138 16.02 2.47 -14.93
C ASN A 138 17.49 2.44 -14.46
N HIS A 139 17.79 3.02 -13.30
CA HIS A 139 19.12 3.00 -12.70
C HIS A 139 19.05 2.45 -11.28
N THR A 140 20.20 2.00 -10.79
CA THR A 140 20.31 1.49 -9.42
C THR A 140 20.33 2.65 -8.44
N PHE A 141 19.47 2.59 -7.42
CA PHE A 141 19.53 3.47 -6.28
C PHE A 141 20.57 2.96 -5.27
N THR A 142 21.33 3.88 -4.67
CA THR A 142 22.28 3.60 -3.60
C THR A 142 21.80 4.23 -2.31
N LEU A 143 21.85 3.50 -1.20
CA LEU A 143 21.52 4.01 0.12
C LEU A 143 22.58 5.01 0.59
N MET A 144 22.18 6.24 0.85
CA MET A 144 22.99 7.22 1.55
C MET A 144 22.67 7.18 3.06
N ALA A 145 23.34 6.30 3.81
CA ALA A 145 23.09 6.09 5.24
C ALA A 145 23.55 7.29 6.11
N ARG A 146 22.72 8.32 6.18
CA ARG A 146 22.96 9.60 6.89
C ARG A 146 21.68 10.18 7.44
N LYS A 147 21.78 10.92 8.55
CA LYS A 147 20.72 11.81 9.04
C LYS A 147 20.83 13.10 8.22
N ASP A 148 20.05 13.17 7.15
CA ASP A 148 20.06 14.31 6.22
C ASP A 148 18.64 14.59 5.74
N SER A 149 18.32 15.87 5.61
CA SER A 149 17.01 16.31 5.13
C SER A 149 17.02 16.38 3.61
N PHE A 150 16.05 15.73 2.97
CA PHE A 150 15.91 15.76 1.52
C PHE A 150 14.43 15.79 1.13
N THR A 151 14.13 16.37 -0.03
CA THR A 151 12.77 16.28 -0.60
C THR A 151 12.69 15.08 -1.52
N CYS A 152 11.73 14.19 -1.29
CA CYS A 152 11.60 12.99 -2.09
C CYS A 152 11.02 13.29 -3.48
N ASN A 153 11.74 12.95 -4.56
CA ASN A 153 11.27 13.21 -5.92
C ASN A 153 9.95 12.52 -6.28
N ALA A 154 9.61 11.41 -5.64
CA ALA A 154 8.38 10.68 -5.93
C ALA A 154 7.13 11.19 -5.19
N CYS A 155 7.28 11.88 -4.05
CA CYS A 155 6.12 12.30 -3.25
C CYS A 155 6.12 13.76 -2.79
N GLY A 156 7.22 14.49 -3.00
CA GLY A 156 7.37 15.90 -2.62
C GLY A 156 7.49 16.14 -1.11
N LEU A 157 7.45 15.10 -0.27
CA LEU A 157 7.59 15.23 1.17
C LEU A 157 9.06 15.16 1.60
N VAL A 158 9.36 15.87 2.70
CA VAL A 158 10.69 15.86 3.31
C VAL A 158 10.93 14.52 4.01
N GLY A 159 12.05 13.87 3.68
CA GLY A 159 12.67 12.82 4.50
C GLY A 159 13.78 13.43 5.35
N ASP A 160 14.03 12.85 6.52
CA ASP A 160 15.01 13.34 7.50
C ASP A 160 16.24 12.42 7.64
N ARG A 161 16.27 11.30 6.90
CA ARG A 161 17.40 10.36 6.86
C ARG A 161 17.29 9.36 5.72
N ASN A 162 18.44 8.82 5.34
CA ASN A 162 18.60 7.64 4.50
C ASN A 162 17.89 7.71 3.12
N PRO A 163 18.16 8.76 2.31
CA PRO A 163 17.67 8.75 0.94
C PRO A 163 18.31 7.60 0.16
N TYR A 164 17.50 7.00 -0.71
CA TYR A 164 17.97 6.18 -1.80
C TYR A 164 18.23 7.10 -2.99
N VAL A 165 19.50 7.20 -3.38
CA VAL A 165 19.95 8.16 -4.38
C VAL A 165 20.30 7.48 -5.70
N CYS A 166 19.83 8.03 -6.81
CA CYS A 166 20.33 7.72 -8.13
C CYS A 166 21.27 8.85 -8.54
N LEU A 167 22.56 8.57 -8.64
CA LEU A 167 23.58 9.55 -8.99
C LEU A 167 23.54 9.94 -10.48
N GLU A 168 22.95 9.10 -11.33
CA GLU A 168 22.84 9.37 -12.77
C GLU A 168 21.72 10.35 -13.09
N CYS A 169 20.69 10.42 -12.25
CA CYS A 169 19.51 11.26 -12.46
C CYS A 169 19.31 12.32 -11.38
N ASP A 170 20.18 12.38 -10.36
CA ASP A 170 20.04 13.23 -9.18
C ASP A 170 18.71 13.04 -8.43
N PHE A 171 18.18 11.81 -8.44
CA PHE A 171 16.94 11.46 -7.72
C PHE A 171 17.24 11.05 -6.30
N MET A 172 16.42 11.52 -5.36
CA MET A 172 16.41 11.10 -3.96
C MET A 172 15.01 10.60 -3.59
N LEU A 173 14.92 9.34 -3.16
CA LEU A 173 13.66 8.72 -2.79
C LEU A 173 13.66 8.26 -1.34
N HIS A 174 12.50 8.34 -0.67
CA HIS A 174 12.27 7.49 0.48
C HIS A 174 12.29 6.02 0.03
N LYS A 175 12.73 5.11 0.91
CA LYS A 175 12.69 3.67 0.62
C LYS A 175 11.31 3.22 0.14
N ASP A 176 10.26 3.56 0.88
CA ASP A 176 8.88 3.17 0.58
C ASP A 176 8.28 3.90 -0.62
N CYS A 177 8.99 4.91 -1.16
CA CYS A 177 8.59 5.59 -2.38
C CYS A 177 9.15 4.92 -3.65
N ILE A 178 10.10 4.00 -3.51
CA ILE A 178 10.65 3.23 -4.64
C ILE A 178 9.60 2.27 -5.19
N ASP A 179 8.80 1.63 -4.34
CA ASP A 179 7.82 0.63 -4.72
C ASP A 179 6.39 1.17 -4.78
N LEU A 180 6.22 2.48 -4.96
CA LEU A 180 4.88 3.04 -5.20
C LEU A 180 4.23 2.36 -6.42
N PRO A 181 2.93 2.05 -6.39
CA PRO A 181 2.28 1.36 -7.49
C PRO A 181 2.23 2.26 -8.75
N ARG A 182 2.24 1.67 -9.93
CA ARG A 182 2.25 2.38 -11.22
C ARG A 182 0.88 2.74 -11.70
N VAL A 183 -0.08 1.83 -11.64
CA VAL A 183 -1.46 2.08 -12.07
C VAL A 183 -2.39 1.58 -10.98
N ILE A 184 -3.25 2.47 -10.50
CA ILE A 184 -4.16 2.14 -9.40
C ILE A 184 -5.56 2.69 -9.66
N ASN A 185 -6.49 2.15 -8.89
CA ASN A 185 -7.84 2.63 -8.74
C ASN A 185 -8.00 3.29 -7.37
N ILE A 186 -8.63 4.46 -7.33
CA ILE A 186 -8.94 5.14 -6.08
C ILE A 186 -10.44 5.39 -5.94
N ASN A 187 -10.94 5.49 -4.72
CA ASN A 187 -12.37 5.70 -4.48
C ASN A 187 -12.89 7.12 -4.74
N ARG A 188 -12.01 8.04 -5.17
CA ARG A 188 -12.32 9.45 -5.49
C ARG A 188 -12.34 9.75 -6.98
N HIS A 189 -12.03 8.79 -7.83
CA HIS A 189 -11.97 8.97 -9.28
C HIS A 189 -12.35 7.70 -10.03
N ASP A 190 -13.16 7.81 -11.06
CA ASP A 190 -13.73 6.64 -11.74
C ASP A 190 -12.71 5.90 -12.62
N HIS A 191 -11.77 6.63 -13.20
CA HIS A 191 -10.72 6.08 -14.06
C HIS A 191 -9.49 5.65 -13.27
N ARG A 192 -8.73 4.72 -13.83
CA ARG A 192 -7.38 4.42 -13.35
C ARG A 192 -6.50 5.68 -13.40
N ILE A 193 -5.68 5.85 -12.37
CA ILE A 193 -4.65 6.88 -12.31
C ILE A 193 -3.28 6.22 -12.41
N SER A 194 -2.37 6.86 -13.11
CA SER A 194 -1.00 6.37 -13.31
C SER A 194 -0.01 7.25 -12.56
N ARG A 195 1.00 6.61 -11.98
CA ARG A 195 2.13 7.30 -11.34
C ARG A 195 2.90 8.08 -12.39
N THR A 196 3.26 9.30 -12.04
CA THR A 196 4.16 10.15 -12.82
C THR A 196 5.18 10.79 -11.88
N TYR A 197 6.40 11.00 -12.37
CA TYR A 197 7.44 11.73 -11.64
C TYR A 197 7.37 13.24 -11.87
N HIS A 198 6.67 13.66 -12.92
CA HIS A 198 6.53 15.06 -13.31
C HIS A 198 5.12 15.26 -13.84
N LEU A 199 4.31 16.07 -13.16
CA LEU A 199 2.97 16.42 -13.63
C LEU A 199 3.02 17.44 -14.78
N GLY A 200 4.13 18.18 -14.89
CA GLY A 200 4.28 19.30 -15.82
C GLY A 200 3.79 20.61 -15.21
N GLN A 201 4.29 21.73 -15.75
CA GLN A 201 3.97 23.07 -15.24
C GLN A 201 2.46 23.34 -15.26
N GLY A 202 1.91 23.82 -14.14
CA GLY A 202 0.50 24.22 -14.06
C GLY A 202 -0.06 24.18 -12.64
N ASP A 203 -1.14 24.92 -12.37
CA ASP A 203 -1.73 24.94 -11.03
C ASP A 203 -2.54 23.67 -10.77
N TRP A 204 -1.91 22.70 -10.12
CA TRP A 204 -2.52 21.42 -9.77
C TRP A 204 -3.11 21.44 -8.36
N GLU A 205 -4.36 20.98 -8.24
CA GLU A 205 -5.00 20.70 -6.95
C GLU A 205 -5.22 19.20 -6.80
N CYS A 206 -4.85 18.66 -5.64
CA CYS A 206 -4.99 17.24 -5.35
C CYS A 206 -6.46 16.84 -5.20
N GLY A 207 -6.93 15.89 -6.02
CA GLY A 207 -8.31 15.38 -6.01
C GLY A 207 -8.74 14.71 -4.70
N VAL A 208 -7.81 14.39 -3.80
CA VAL A 208 -8.07 13.77 -2.49
C VAL A 208 -8.06 14.82 -1.37
N CYS A 209 -6.95 15.56 -1.20
CA CYS A 209 -6.79 16.47 -0.05
C CYS A 209 -7.12 17.94 -0.36
N ARG A 210 -7.38 18.28 -1.63
CA ARG A 210 -7.69 19.63 -2.12
C ARG A 210 -6.60 20.68 -1.85
N LYS A 211 -5.38 20.23 -1.58
CA LYS A 211 -4.19 21.08 -1.46
C LYS A 211 -3.45 21.14 -2.78
N GLN A 212 -2.70 22.22 -2.99
CA GLN A 212 -1.85 22.40 -4.15
C GLN A 212 -0.83 21.25 -4.27
N ILE A 213 -0.58 20.80 -5.49
CA ILE A 213 0.50 19.87 -5.80
C ILE A 213 1.65 20.67 -6.40
N ASP A 214 2.84 20.49 -5.84
CA ASP A 214 4.06 20.96 -6.47
C ASP A 214 4.38 20.06 -7.68
N TRP A 215 4.25 20.62 -8.87
CA TRP A 215 4.43 19.90 -10.13
C TRP A 215 5.84 19.37 -10.38
N THR A 216 6.84 19.85 -9.62
CA THR A 216 8.25 19.45 -9.75
C THR A 216 8.49 18.05 -9.19
N PHE A 217 7.53 17.53 -8.41
CA PHE A 217 7.58 16.21 -7.81
C PHE A 217 6.52 15.25 -8.38
N GLY A 218 6.71 13.98 -8.04
CA GLY A 218 5.81 12.91 -8.46
C GLY A 218 4.42 12.98 -7.83
N GLY A 219 3.48 12.38 -8.55
CA GLY A 219 2.08 12.24 -8.17
C GLY A 219 1.42 11.15 -9.00
N TYR A 220 0.09 11.13 -8.98
CA TYR A 220 -0.72 10.33 -9.88
C TYR A 220 -1.58 11.25 -10.73
N SER A 221 -1.75 10.90 -12.00
CA SER A 221 -2.60 11.63 -12.95
C SER A 221 -3.49 10.67 -13.72
N CYS A 222 -4.67 11.15 -14.10
CA CYS A 222 -5.54 10.40 -15.00
C CYS A 222 -5.22 10.73 -16.47
N LYS A 223 -5.06 9.71 -17.32
CA LYS A 223 -4.91 9.91 -18.78
C LYS A 223 -6.20 10.41 -19.45
N ARG A 224 -7.37 10.02 -18.93
CA ARG A 224 -8.70 10.38 -19.45
C ARG A 224 -9.19 11.73 -18.94
N CYS A 225 -8.69 12.18 -17.78
CA CYS A 225 -9.05 13.46 -17.16
C CYS A 225 -7.79 14.31 -16.96
N PRO A 226 -7.38 15.13 -17.95
CA PRO A 226 -6.09 15.81 -17.95
C PRO A 226 -5.84 16.76 -16.76
N SER A 227 -6.91 17.29 -16.15
CA SER A 227 -6.83 18.17 -14.98
C SER A 227 -6.86 17.42 -13.64
N TYR A 228 -6.97 16.09 -13.64
CA TYR A 228 -7.06 15.32 -12.42
C TYR A 228 -5.69 14.80 -11.98
N ALA A 229 -5.23 15.27 -10.83
CA ALA A 229 -3.99 14.84 -10.20
C ALA A 229 -4.17 14.58 -8.70
N VAL A 230 -3.31 13.74 -8.13
CA VAL A 230 -3.32 13.36 -6.72
C VAL A 230 -1.88 13.24 -6.21
N HIS A 231 -1.58 13.75 -5.01
CA HIS A 231 -0.28 13.49 -4.37
C HIS A 231 -0.04 11.99 -4.20
N SER A 232 1.20 11.53 -4.38
CA SER A 232 1.54 10.11 -4.26
C SER A 232 1.07 9.46 -2.95
N LYS A 233 1.29 10.13 -1.81
CA LYS A 233 0.85 9.64 -0.49
C LYS A 233 -0.64 9.78 -0.23
N CYS A 234 -1.35 10.65 -0.97
CA CYS A 234 -2.81 10.70 -0.90
C CYS A 234 -3.43 9.55 -1.71
N ALA A 235 -2.84 9.24 -2.86
CA ALA A 235 -3.31 8.18 -3.75
C ALA A 235 -3.15 6.79 -3.12
N THR A 236 -2.07 6.56 -2.35
CA THR A 236 -1.79 5.26 -1.71
C THR A 236 -2.24 5.15 -0.27
N ARG A 237 -3.11 6.05 0.20
CA ARG A 237 -3.67 6.00 1.56
C ARG A 237 -4.69 4.85 1.66
N GLY A 238 -4.70 4.10 2.77
CA GLY A 238 -5.52 2.89 2.90
C GLY A 238 -7.04 3.09 2.84
N ASP A 239 -7.53 4.29 3.13
CA ASP A 239 -8.94 4.70 2.95
C ASP A 239 -9.24 5.26 1.55
N VAL A 240 -8.27 5.23 0.63
CA VAL A 240 -8.36 5.75 -0.74
C VAL A 240 -8.10 4.64 -1.76
N TRP A 241 -7.18 3.73 -1.46
CA TRP A 241 -6.71 2.65 -2.33
C TRP A 241 -6.70 1.29 -1.60
N GLU A 242 -7.06 0.22 -2.33
CA GLU A 242 -7.18 -1.16 -1.80
C GLU A 242 -5.87 -1.94 -1.78
N GLY A 243 -4.76 -1.36 -2.26
CA GLY A 243 -3.48 -2.06 -2.33
C GLY A 243 -3.26 -2.86 -3.62
N GLU A 244 -4.19 -2.77 -4.59
CA GLU A 244 -4.08 -3.46 -5.87
C GLU A 244 -3.30 -2.65 -6.92
N GLU A 245 -2.26 -3.26 -7.49
CA GLU A 245 -1.52 -2.78 -8.66
C GLU A 245 -2.17 -3.28 -9.95
N LEU A 246 -2.36 -2.40 -10.94
CA LEU A 246 -3.16 -2.66 -12.13
C LEU A 246 -2.41 -2.34 -13.44
N GLU A 247 -1.09 -2.18 -13.41
CA GLU A 247 -0.29 -1.92 -14.62
C GLU A 247 -0.44 -3.04 -15.66
N ASP A 248 -0.35 -4.29 -15.20
CA ASP A 248 -0.33 -5.48 -16.06
C ASP A 248 -1.75 -6.03 -16.34
N GLU A 249 -2.76 -5.47 -15.68
CA GLU A 249 -4.18 -5.83 -15.87
C GLU A 249 -4.78 -4.98 -16.99
N PRO A 250 -5.44 -5.56 -18.01
CA PRO A 250 -6.16 -4.77 -19.01
C PRO A 250 -7.26 -3.93 -18.33
N GLU A 251 -7.49 -2.71 -18.82
CA GLU A 251 -8.63 -1.92 -18.37
C GLU A 251 -9.88 -2.45 -19.07
N GLU A 252 -10.71 -3.22 -18.36
CA GLU A 252 -12.02 -3.64 -18.85
C GLU A 252 -12.89 -2.39 -19.06
N GLU A 253 -13.26 -2.11 -20.31
CA GLU A 253 -14.17 -1.02 -20.68
C GLU A 253 -15.65 -1.38 -20.49
N GLU A 254 -15.97 -2.26 -19.54
CA GLU A 254 -17.35 -2.69 -19.32
C GLU A 254 -18.10 -1.67 -18.46
N ILE A 255 -18.42 -0.52 -19.06
CA ILE A 255 -19.65 0.19 -18.71
C ILE A 255 -20.73 -0.51 -19.52
N GLU A 256 -21.33 -1.58 -19.00
CA GLU A 256 -22.61 -2.02 -19.55
C GLU A 256 -23.57 -0.83 -19.42
N ASP A 257 -23.97 -0.28 -20.57
CA ASP A 257 -24.92 0.82 -20.61
C ASP A 257 -26.14 0.47 -19.75
N PRO A 258 -26.62 1.40 -18.91
CA PRO A 258 -27.76 1.13 -18.04
C PRO A 258 -29.03 0.83 -18.83
N TYR A 259 -29.08 1.16 -20.13
CA TYR A 259 -30.18 0.76 -20.99
C TYR A 259 -29.73 0.52 -22.42
N LYS A 260 -30.51 -0.29 -23.14
CA LYS A 260 -30.42 -0.42 -24.59
C LYS A 260 -31.46 0.50 -25.22
N VAL A 261 -31.05 1.32 -26.18
CA VAL A 261 -32.00 2.15 -26.97
C VAL A 261 -32.72 1.24 -27.96
N ILE A 262 -34.05 1.25 -27.94
CA ILE A 262 -34.89 0.54 -28.90
C ILE A 262 -35.28 1.51 -30.02
N ASP A 263 -35.67 2.73 -29.66
CA ASP A 263 -36.04 3.82 -30.56
C ASP A 263 -35.77 5.19 -29.89
N GLU A 264 -35.93 6.31 -30.60
CA GLU A 264 -35.65 7.68 -30.10
C GLU A 264 -36.31 8.00 -28.75
N LYS A 265 -37.47 7.39 -28.47
CA LYS A 265 -38.23 7.57 -27.23
C LYS A 265 -38.37 6.29 -26.39
N GLU A 266 -37.79 5.16 -26.77
CA GLU A 266 -38.03 3.88 -26.11
C GLU A 266 -36.72 3.17 -25.72
N ILE A 267 -36.62 2.73 -24.46
CA ILE A 267 -35.42 2.09 -23.90
C ILE A 267 -35.77 0.79 -23.17
N LEU A 268 -34.82 -0.16 -23.16
CA LEU A 268 -34.83 -1.33 -22.27
C LEU A 268 -33.82 -1.09 -21.16
N HIS A 269 -34.29 -0.74 -19.96
CA HIS A 269 -33.44 -0.41 -18.82
C HIS A 269 -33.11 -1.66 -17.99
N PHE A 270 -31.87 -1.82 -17.53
CA PHE A 270 -31.42 -3.03 -16.82
C PHE A 270 -32.25 -3.36 -15.57
N SER A 271 -32.82 -2.33 -14.94
CA SER A 271 -33.59 -2.48 -13.70
C SER A 271 -35.05 -2.92 -13.92
N HIS A 272 -35.50 -3.08 -15.16
CA HIS A 272 -36.90 -3.37 -15.46
C HIS A 272 -37.06 -4.22 -16.72
N GLU A 273 -37.87 -5.27 -16.66
CA GLU A 273 -38.02 -6.25 -17.76
C GLU A 273 -38.72 -5.67 -19.01
N HIS A 274 -39.60 -4.67 -18.83
CA HIS A 274 -40.37 -4.09 -19.94
C HIS A 274 -39.72 -2.83 -20.51
N ASN A 275 -40.06 -2.54 -21.76
CA ASN A 275 -39.66 -1.29 -22.43
C ASN A 275 -40.26 -0.08 -21.72
N LEU A 276 -39.43 0.95 -21.54
CA LEU A 276 -39.84 2.24 -21.01
C LEU A 276 -39.89 3.27 -22.13
N ARG A 277 -40.98 4.03 -22.19
CA ARG A 277 -41.17 5.13 -23.14
C ARG A 277 -40.99 6.47 -22.47
N LEU A 278 -40.33 7.40 -23.15
CA LEU A 278 -40.21 8.78 -22.70
C LEU A 278 -41.61 9.40 -22.62
N GLY A 279 -41.99 9.89 -21.44
CA GLY A 279 -43.26 10.55 -21.22
C GLY A 279 -43.31 11.90 -21.92
N ASP A 280 -44.37 12.14 -22.68
CA ASP A 280 -44.64 13.42 -23.36
C ASP A 280 -45.55 14.35 -22.53
N ASP A 281 -46.17 13.84 -21.47
CA ASP A 281 -47.10 14.54 -20.58
C ASP A 281 -46.50 14.74 -19.17
N ASN A 282 -46.99 15.74 -18.43
CA ASN A 282 -46.68 15.87 -17.01
C ASN A 282 -47.18 14.61 -16.27
N ALA A 283 -46.31 13.99 -15.48
CA ALA A 283 -46.71 12.90 -14.58
C ALA A 283 -47.82 13.39 -13.63
N ALA A 284 -48.71 12.49 -13.20
CA ALA A 284 -49.73 12.85 -12.23
C ALA A 284 -49.09 13.32 -10.92
N ASP A 285 -49.76 14.23 -10.20
CA ASP A 285 -49.27 14.75 -8.93
C ASP A 285 -48.89 13.61 -7.97
N ASN A 286 -47.67 13.69 -7.41
CA ASN A 286 -47.06 12.73 -6.49
C ASN A 286 -46.56 11.39 -7.07
N GLU A 287 -46.49 11.21 -8.39
CA GLU A 287 -45.79 10.06 -8.95
C GLU A 287 -44.28 10.15 -8.69
N LYS A 288 -43.67 9.04 -8.24
CA LYS A 288 -42.27 8.98 -7.80
C LYS A 288 -41.41 8.13 -8.72
N CYS A 289 -40.17 8.57 -8.91
CA CYS A 289 -39.13 7.81 -9.56
C CYS A 289 -38.75 6.57 -8.73
N HIS A 290 -38.70 5.41 -9.37
CA HIS A 290 -38.39 4.13 -8.71
C HIS A 290 -36.91 4.00 -8.31
N ALA A 291 -36.01 4.83 -8.87
CA ALA A 291 -34.60 4.82 -8.50
C ALA A 291 -34.27 5.79 -7.36
N CYS A 292 -34.70 7.04 -7.46
CA CYS A 292 -34.32 8.07 -6.49
C CYS A 292 -35.41 8.41 -5.46
N VAL A 293 -36.61 7.80 -5.58
CA VAL A 293 -37.80 7.98 -4.75
C VAL A 293 -38.36 9.42 -4.68
N PHE A 294 -37.77 10.36 -5.43
CA PHE A 294 -38.28 11.72 -5.56
C PHE A 294 -39.44 11.82 -6.57
N PRO A 295 -40.35 12.80 -6.40
CA PRO A 295 -41.42 13.06 -7.37
C PRO A 295 -40.90 13.32 -8.78
N ILE A 296 -41.63 12.86 -9.80
CA ILE A 296 -41.32 13.10 -11.21
C ILE A 296 -41.60 14.55 -11.60
N ASN A 297 -42.71 15.13 -11.12
CA ASN A 297 -43.13 16.51 -11.41
C ASN A 297 -42.98 16.84 -12.91
N SER A 298 -42.29 17.93 -13.24
CA SER A 298 -42.02 18.42 -14.59
C SER A 298 -40.70 17.92 -15.19
N ASP A 299 -39.98 17.02 -14.52
CA ASP A 299 -38.71 16.49 -15.03
C ASP A 299 -38.96 15.44 -16.12
N PRO A 300 -38.17 15.40 -17.22
CA PRO A 300 -38.29 14.35 -18.23
C PRO A 300 -38.12 12.96 -17.62
N PHE A 301 -39.02 12.04 -17.95
CA PHE A 301 -39.06 10.70 -17.36
C PHE A 301 -39.40 9.62 -18.39
N TYR A 302 -38.98 8.41 -18.07
CA TYR A 302 -39.37 7.17 -18.75
C TYR A 302 -40.45 6.47 -17.94
N GLN A 303 -41.49 5.99 -18.63
CA GLN A 303 -42.60 5.24 -18.05
C GLN A 303 -42.80 3.90 -18.76
N CYS A 304 -43.08 2.85 -17.99
CA CYS A 304 -43.44 1.56 -18.56
C CYS A 304 -44.89 1.61 -19.07
N VAL A 305 -45.12 1.07 -20.27
CA VAL A 305 -46.48 0.97 -20.83
C VAL A 305 -47.29 -0.19 -20.22
N GLN A 306 -46.62 -1.13 -19.56
CA GLN A 306 -47.23 -2.36 -19.03
C GLN A 306 -47.49 -2.30 -17.52
N CYS A 307 -46.77 -1.45 -16.78
CA CYS A 307 -46.91 -1.32 -15.33
C CYS A 307 -46.55 0.10 -14.86
N LYS A 308 -46.81 0.43 -13.59
CA LYS A 308 -46.54 1.75 -13.02
C LYS A 308 -45.06 1.98 -12.66
N PHE A 309 -44.14 1.57 -13.53
CA PHE A 309 -42.71 1.81 -13.34
C PHE A 309 -42.33 3.15 -13.98
N LEU A 310 -41.70 4.02 -13.19
CA LEU A 310 -41.34 5.40 -13.57
C LEU A 310 -39.88 5.68 -13.19
N LEU A 311 -39.14 6.32 -14.09
CA LEU A 311 -37.72 6.63 -13.88
C LEU A 311 -37.40 8.01 -14.47
N HIS A 312 -36.78 8.92 -13.72
CA HIS A 312 -36.26 10.16 -14.32
C HIS A 312 -35.29 9.81 -15.45
N LYS A 313 -35.26 10.62 -16.51
CA LYS A 313 -34.31 10.46 -17.62
C LYS A 313 -32.87 10.43 -17.12
N VAL A 314 -32.52 11.29 -16.16
CA VAL A 314 -31.21 11.31 -15.51
C VAL A 314 -30.95 10.03 -14.72
N CYS A 315 -31.93 9.51 -13.98
CA CYS A 315 -31.79 8.26 -13.24
C CYS A 315 -31.58 7.06 -14.16
N ALA A 316 -32.19 7.05 -15.35
CA ALA A 316 -31.97 6.01 -16.36
C ALA A 316 -30.54 5.99 -16.89
N THR A 317 -29.84 7.13 -16.89
CA THR A 317 -28.44 7.23 -17.37
C THR A 317 -27.39 6.89 -16.31
N LEU A 318 -27.78 6.60 -15.07
CA LEU A 318 -26.82 6.32 -14.00
C LEU A 318 -26.12 4.97 -14.23
N PRO A 319 -24.79 4.90 -14.04
CA PRO A 319 -24.04 3.66 -14.27
C PRO A 319 -24.40 2.59 -13.24
N ARG A 320 -24.34 1.32 -13.66
CA ARG A 320 -24.63 0.16 -12.80
C ARG A 320 -23.59 -0.06 -11.70
N LYS A 321 -22.34 0.34 -11.95
CA LYS A 321 -21.23 0.31 -11.00
C LYS A 321 -20.78 1.73 -10.70
N LYS A 322 -20.67 2.10 -9.43
CA LYS A 322 -20.20 3.43 -9.03
C LYS A 322 -19.21 3.36 -7.88
N ARG A 323 -18.15 4.17 -7.94
CA ARG A 323 -17.24 4.34 -6.80
C ARG A 323 -17.88 5.22 -5.73
N ASN A 324 -17.61 4.90 -4.47
CA ASN A 324 -18.09 5.69 -3.34
C ASN A 324 -16.92 6.07 -2.44
N ILE A 325 -16.92 7.30 -1.94
CA ILE A 325 -15.95 7.83 -0.99
C ILE A 325 -15.75 6.95 0.26
N LEU A 326 -16.77 6.23 0.68
CA LEU A 326 -16.78 5.38 1.88
C LEU A 326 -16.36 3.93 1.60
N HIS A 327 -16.27 3.53 0.34
CA HIS A 327 -15.97 2.16 -0.07
C HIS A 327 -14.87 2.16 -1.13
N ASN A 328 -13.82 1.39 -0.89
CA ASN A 328 -12.71 1.38 -1.83
C ASN A 328 -13.04 0.57 -3.12
N HIS A 329 -13.98 -0.36 -3.03
CA HIS A 329 -14.53 -1.12 -4.15
C HIS A 329 -15.65 -0.36 -4.87
N LYS A 330 -15.92 -0.74 -6.12
CA LYS A 330 -17.11 -0.28 -6.84
C LYS A 330 -18.35 -0.91 -6.22
N LEU A 331 -19.38 -0.10 -6.00
CA LEU A 331 -20.68 -0.57 -5.56
C LEU A 331 -21.52 -0.91 -6.79
N ASP A 332 -22.16 -2.08 -6.77
CA ASP A 332 -23.14 -2.51 -7.76
C ASP A 332 -24.54 -2.05 -7.36
N LEU A 333 -25.25 -1.41 -8.30
CA LEU A 333 -26.66 -1.10 -8.12
C LEU A 333 -27.47 -2.41 -8.19
N GLN A 334 -28.07 -2.79 -7.06
CA GLN A 334 -28.96 -3.94 -6.97
C GLN A 334 -30.41 -3.51 -7.19
N ILE A 335 -31.15 -4.32 -7.94
CA ILE A 335 -32.60 -4.14 -8.13
C ILE A 335 -33.28 -4.75 -6.89
N GLN A 336 -34.04 -3.96 -6.13
CA GLN A 336 -34.88 -4.53 -5.09
C GLN A 336 -35.97 -5.40 -5.76
N GLY A 337 -36.10 -6.64 -5.28
CA GLY A 337 -36.99 -7.66 -5.86
C GLY A 337 -38.45 -7.22 -6.01
N LYS A 338 -39.15 -7.92 -6.90
CA LYS A 338 -40.55 -7.67 -7.28
C LYS A 338 -41.44 -7.42 -6.04
N PRO A 339 -42.38 -6.45 -6.06
CA PRO A 339 -43.33 -6.27 -4.98
C PRO A 339 -44.21 -7.52 -4.87
N GLY A 340 -43.95 -8.36 -3.85
CA GLY A 340 -44.71 -9.60 -3.64
C GLY A 340 -44.06 -10.65 -2.73
N GLU A 341 -42.75 -10.58 -2.44
CA GLU A 341 -42.14 -11.50 -1.47
C GLU A 341 -42.29 -10.97 -0.05
N VAL A 342 -43.28 -11.54 0.65
CA VAL A 342 -43.44 -11.40 2.10
C VAL A 342 -42.35 -12.23 2.76
N PHE A 343 -41.31 -11.58 3.29
CA PHE A 343 -40.36 -12.23 4.18
C PHE A 343 -41.00 -12.31 5.57
N GLY A 344 -41.29 -13.54 6.01
CA GLY A 344 -41.70 -13.86 7.39
C GLY A 344 -40.52 -14.03 8.32
#